data_AF-A0A4R9JTD0-F1
#
_entry.id   AF-A0A4R9JTD0-F1
#
_cell.length_a   1.000
_cell.length_b   1.000
_cell.length_c   1.000
_cell.angle_alpha   90.00
_cell.angle_beta   90.00
_cell.angle_gamma   90.00
#
_symmetry.space_group_name_H-M   'P 1'
#
loop_
_entity.id
_entity.type
_entity.pdbx_description
1 polymer ?
#
loop_
_entity_poly.entity_id
_entity_poly.type
_entity_poly.pdbx_seq_one_letter_code
_entity_poly.pdbx_strand_id
1 'polypeptide(L)'
;MTFRNSKLNQFSIFFLAIILLFSPFIIINTISCNKTESTKSGIDKSEIEKTVNSFIGKARLEEKDPDTLFKIGNYLNNIEIDVNDYRKDLKFYQKYNFELIESENFGESISYNGFHFKKIIIEFPESEFLDDCIYLMHFIENDKKDFIDLKKEKKFLSKFLIKYPNTNLKENIENKLIAIEKEIKSGNDIID
;
A
#
# COMPACT_ATOMS: atom_id res chain seq x y z
N MET A 1 72.78 -2.07 39.08
CA MET A 1 71.54 -2.00 39.89
C MET A 1 70.47 -1.33 39.04
N THR A 2 69.71 -2.13 38.32
CA THR A 2 68.75 -1.72 37.28
C THR A 2 67.39 -2.25 37.66
N PHE A 3 66.52 -1.43 38.24
CA PHE A 3 65.07 -1.72 38.34
C PHE A 3 64.31 -0.44 38.64
N ARG A 4 63.77 0.23 37.61
CA ARG A 4 62.54 1.05 37.63
C ARG A 4 62.37 1.74 36.29
N ASN A 5 61.95 0.99 35.27
CA ASN A 5 61.41 1.57 34.03
C ASN A 5 60.45 0.61 33.30
N SER A 6 59.72 -0.24 34.04
CA SER A 6 58.73 -1.16 33.45
C SER A 6 57.27 -0.85 33.80
N LYS A 7 57.00 0.08 34.73
CA LYS A 7 55.61 0.40 35.14
C LYS A 7 54.93 1.51 34.33
N LEU A 8 55.68 2.32 33.58
CA LEU A 8 55.12 3.38 32.73
C LEU A 8 54.64 2.87 31.35
N ASN A 9 55.19 1.76 30.85
CA ASN A 9 54.78 1.19 29.56
C ASN A 9 53.56 0.26 29.65
N GLN A 10 53.26 -0.33 30.82
CA GLN A 10 52.08 -1.19 30.97
C GLN A 10 50.76 -0.41 31.12
N PHE A 11 50.79 0.78 31.74
CA PHE A 11 49.60 1.64 31.85
C PHE A 11 49.20 2.27 30.51
N SER A 12 50.17 2.61 29.66
CA SER A 12 49.94 3.18 28.32
C SER A 12 49.30 2.16 27.36
N ILE A 13 49.73 0.90 27.40
CA ILE A 13 49.19 -0.18 26.55
C ILE A 13 47.77 -0.57 26.99
N PHE A 14 47.47 -0.55 28.29
CA PHE A 14 46.13 -0.84 28.80
C PHE A 14 45.11 0.25 28.44
N PHE A 15 45.52 1.53 28.41
CA PHE A 15 44.64 2.64 28.00
C PHE A 15 44.37 2.64 26.49
N LEU A 16 45.35 2.28 25.66
CA LEU A 16 45.17 2.16 24.21
C LEU A 16 44.25 0.97 23.83
N ALA A 17 44.31 -0.13 24.57
CA ALA A 17 43.46 -1.31 24.35
C ALA A 17 41.99 -1.06 24.73
N ILE A 18 41.72 -0.20 25.71
CA ILE A 18 40.34 0.20 26.08
C ILE A 18 39.73 1.11 25.01
N ILE A 19 40.50 2.02 24.42
CA ILE A 19 40.00 2.91 23.36
C ILE A 19 39.63 2.12 22.08
N LEU A 20 40.35 1.02 21.79
CA LEU A 20 40.06 0.14 20.65
C LEU A 20 38.88 -0.84 20.88
N LEU A 21 38.51 -1.11 22.13
CA LEU A 21 37.34 -1.95 22.45
C LEU A 21 36.03 -1.17 22.49
N PHE A 22 36.08 0.17 22.54
CA PHE A 22 34.90 1.05 22.45
C PHE A 22 34.76 1.76 21.09
N SER A 23 35.56 1.39 20.09
CA SER A 23 35.56 2.02 18.75
C SER A 23 34.82 1.24 17.64
N PRO A 24 33.61 0.69 17.88
CA PRO A 24 32.66 0.55 16.77
C PRO A 24 31.32 1.25 17.01
N PHE A 25 31.16 2.06 18.06
CA PHE A 25 29.88 2.74 18.36
C PHE A 25 29.78 4.21 17.93
N ILE A 26 30.82 4.74 17.27
CA ILE A 26 30.81 6.11 16.76
C ILE A 26 31.24 6.07 15.30
N ILE A 27 30.35 5.60 14.44
CA ILE A 27 30.11 5.97 13.03
C ILE A 27 29.04 4.98 12.56
N ILE A 28 27.76 5.27 12.83
CA ILE A 28 26.66 5.03 11.89
C ILE A 28 25.62 6.14 12.16
N ASN A 29 25.56 7.07 11.21
CA ASN A 29 24.43 7.94 10.92
C ASN A 29 24.04 8.98 11.98
N THR A 30 24.78 10.09 11.94
CA THR A 30 24.12 11.35 11.58
C THR A 30 23.37 11.15 10.26
N ILE A 31 22.19 10.51 10.30
CA ILE A 31 21.16 10.82 9.32
C ILE A 31 20.84 12.26 9.63
N SER A 32 21.48 13.13 8.86
CA SER A 32 20.98 14.46 8.63
C SER A 32 19.48 14.33 8.53
N CYS A 33 18.77 15.04 9.39
CA CYS A 33 17.39 15.42 9.15
C CYS A 33 17.40 16.39 7.95
N ASN A 34 17.95 15.95 6.82
CA ASN A 34 17.44 16.33 5.55
C ASN A 34 16.04 15.74 5.58
N LYS A 35 15.07 16.60 5.90
CA LYS A 35 13.95 16.75 4.99
C LYS A 35 14.54 16.86 3.58
N THR A 36 14.92 15.73 2.99
CA THR A 36 14.39 15.45 1.68
C THR A 36 12.90 15.50 1.93
N GLU A 37 12.32 16.67 1.72
CA GLU A 37 11.09 16.75 0.97
C GLU A 37 11.31 15.76 -0.18
N SER A 38 10.91 14.50 0.04
CA SER A 38 10.49 13.71 -1.08
C SER A 38 9.26 14.49 -1.55
N THR A 39 9.50 15.43 -2.44
CA THR A 39 8.71 15.48 -3.66
C THR A 39 8.72 14.04 -4.18
N LYS A 40 7.83 13.20 -3.62
CA LYS A 40 7.31 12.04 -4.32
C LYS A 40 6.76 12.68 -5.58
N SER A 41 7.55 12.69 -6.65
CA SER A 41 7.02 12.98 -7.96
C SER A 41 5.93 11.93 -8.13
N GLY A 42 4.67 12.37 -8.23
CA GLY A 42 3.57 11.47 -8.55
C GLY A 42 3.97 10.59 -9.74
N ILE A 43 3.44 9.37 -9.78
CA ILE A 43 3.71 8.42 -10.87
C ILE A 43 3.60 9.16 -12.21
N ASP A 44 4.62 9.00 -13.06
CA ASP A 44 4.66 9.66 -14.36
C ASP A 44 3.47 9.18 -15.21
N LYS A 45 2.69 10.11 -15.76
CA LYS A 45 1.59 9.80 -16.67
C LYS A 45 2.03 8.90 -17.82
N SER A 46 3.25 9.10 -18.31
CA SER A 46 3.83 8.27 -19.37
C SER A 46 3.97 6.80 -18.94
N GLU A 47 4.22 6.56 -17.65
CA GLU A 47 4.31 5.23 -17.06
C GLU A 47 2.94 4.55 -16.99
N ILE A 48 1.91 5.29 -16.58
CA ILE A 48 0.53 4.78 -16.56
C ILE A 48 0.11 4.33 -17.95
N GLU A 49 0.30 5.21 -18.95
CA GLU A 49 -0.09 4.92 -20.32
C GLU A 49 0.70 3.74 -20.89
N LYS A 50 2.02 3.72 -20.70
CA LYS A 50 2.89 2.64 -21.16
C LYS A 50 2.50 1.29 -20.54
N THR A 51 2.25 1.26 -19.23
CA THR A 51 1.94 0.03 -18.50
C THR A 51 0.57 -0.51 -18.90
N VAL A 52 -0.46 0.36 -18.93
CA VAL A 52 -1.79 -0.05 -19.38
C VAL A 52 -1.76 -0.54 -20.82
N ASN A 53 -1.05 0.15 -21.72
CA ASN A 53 -0.90 -0.29 -23.11
C ASN A 53 -0.13 -1.62 -23.23
N SER A 54 0.82 -1.89 -22.33
CA SER A 54 1.53 -3.17 -22.30
C SER A 54 0.63 -4.35 -21.97
N PHE A 55 -0.36 -4.17 -21.09
CA PHE A 55 -1.36 -5.22 -20.79
C PHE A 55 -2.30 -5.45 -21.97
N ILE A 56 -2.65 -4.38 -22.68
CA ILE A 56 -3.56 -4.44 -23.84
C ILE A 56 -2.88 -5.13 -25.04
N GLY A 57 -1.58 -4.93 -25.21
CA GLY A 57 -0.85 -5.43 -26.36
C GLY A 57 -1.42 -4.87 -27.67
N LYS A 58 -1.86 -5.77 -28.57
CA LYS A 58 -2.48 -5.42 -29.87
C LYS A 58 -4.01 -5.41 -29.84
N ALA A 59 -4.63 -5.80 -28.72
CA ALA A 59 -6.09 -5.83 -28.60
C ALA A 59 -6.67 -4.40 -28.55
N ARG A 60 -7.94 -4.24 -28.90
CA ARG A 60 -8.64 -2.96 -28.66
C ARG A 60 -9.00 -2.84 -27.18
N LEU A 61 -9.16 -1.61 -26.71
CA LEU A 61 -9.51 -1.32 -25.31
C LEU A 61 -10.84 -1.95 -24.86
N GLU A 62 -11.69 -2.32 -25.82
CA GLU A 62 -13.06 -2.78 -25.64
C GLU A 62 -13.23 -4.31 -25.67
N GLU A 63 -12.26 -5.06 -26.20
CA GLU A 63 -12.29 -6.53 -26.37
C GLU A 63 -11.44 -7.27 -25.32
N LYS A 64 -11.49 -6.84 -24.07
CA LYS A 64 -10.57 -7.37 -23.04
C LYS A 64 -11.19 -8.55 -22.32
N ASP A 65 -10.48 -9.67 -22.40
CA ASP A 65 -10.66 -10.82 -21.54
C ASP A 65 -10.50 -10.43 -20.05
N PRO A 66 -11.04 -11.24 -19.12
CA PRO A 66 -11.03 -10.91 -17.70
C PRO A 66 -9.62 -10.81 -17.09
N ASP A 67 -8.61 -11.52 -17.59
CA ASP A 67 -7.22 -11.41 -17.09
C ASP A 67 -6.62 -10.04 -17.41
N THR A 68 -6.80 -9.56 -18.64
CA THR A 68 -6.36 -8.21 -19.02
C THR A 68 -7.08 -7.13 -18.20
N LEU A 69 -8.39 -7.27 -18.01
CA LEU A 69 -9.17 -6.34 -17.17
C LEU A 69 -8.65 -6.35 -15.72
N PHE A 70 -8.37 -7.53 -15.17
CA PHE A 70 -7.91 -7.70 -13.80
C PHE A 70 -6.54 -7.06 -13.59
N LYS A 71 -5.58 -7.31 -14.51
CA LYS A 71 -4.25 -6.71 -14.48
C LYS A 71 -4.29 -5.18 -14.50
N ILE A 72 -5.13 -4.60 -15.37
CA ILE A 72 -5.29 -3.15 -15.44
C ILE A 72 -5.90 -2.61 -14.15
N GLY A 73 -7.01 -3.20 -13.69
CA GLY A 73 -7.67 -2.78 -12.46
C GLY A 73 -6.73 -2.84 -11.26
N ASN A 74 -5.97 -3.93 -11.12
CA ASN A 74 -5.03 -4.12 -10.03
C ASN A 74 -3.88 -3.11 -10.09
N TYR A 75 -3.32 -2.85 -11.28
CA TYR A 75 -2.29 -1.82 -11.44
C TYR A 75 -2.82 -0.44 -11.05
N LEU A 76 -3.95 0.00 -11.63
CA LEU A 76 -4.53 1.32 -11.39
C LEU A 76 -4.94 1.54 -9.92
N ASN A 77 -5.43 0.50 -9.24
CA ASN A 77 -5.81 0.57 -7.83
C ASN A 77 -4.62 0.87 -6.89
N ASN A 78 -3.39 0.58 -7.32
CA ASN A 78 -2.18 0.80 -6.53
C ASN A 78 -1.48 2.14 -6.85
N ILE A 79 -2.05 2.97 -7.74
CA ILE A 79 -1.46 4.25 -8.12
C ILE A 79 -1.91 5.34 -7.13
N GLU A 80 -0.95 5.95 -6.46
CA GLU A 80 -1.14 7.19 -5.69
C GLU A 80 -1.00 8.40 -6.63
N ILE A 81 -2.01 9.28 -6.64
CA ILE A 81 -2.02 10.52 -7.43
C ILE A 81 -2.19 11.71 -6.50
N ASP A 82 -1.30 12.70 -6.62
CA ASP A 82 -1.46 13.98 -5.93
C ASP A 82 -2.63 14.78 -6.52
N VAL A 83 -3.43 15.39 -5.65
CA VAL A 83 -4.59 16.19 -6.03
C VAL A 83 -4.22 17.33 -6.99
N ASN A 84 -3.06 17.96 -6.82
CA ASN A 84 -2.61 19.03 -7.71
C ASN A 84 -2.26 18.49 -9.10
N ASP A 85 -1.66 17.29 -9.19
CA ASP A 85 -1.36 16.67 -10.48
C ASP A 85 -2.65 16.25 -11.20
N TYR A 86 -3.63 15.72 -10.46
CA TYR A 86 -4.96 15.44 -11.00
C TYR A 86 -5.63 16.69 -11.58
N ARG A 87 -5.62 17.79 -10.82
CA ARG A 87 -6.23 19.07 -11.24
C ARG A 87 -5.56 19.68 -12.48
N LYS A 88 -4.25 19.46 -12.68
CA LYS A 88 -3.52 19.94 -13.87
C LYS A 88 -3.99 19.24 -15.16
N ASP A 89 -4.51 18.01 -15.09
CA ASP A 89 -4.88 17.23 -16.26
C ASP A 89 -5.97 16.19 -15.97
N LEU A 90 -7.11 16.72 -15.55
CA LEU A 90 -8.28 15.94 -15.17
C LEU A 90 -8.70 14.95 -16.28
N LYS A 91 -8.60 15.36 -17.55
CA LYS A 91 -8.98 14.53 -18.71
C LYS A 91 -8.12 13.28 -18.83
N PHE A 92 -6.81 13.39 -18.62
CA PHE A 92 -5.91 12.24 -18.64
C PHE A 92 -6.30 11.23 -17.54
N TYR A 93 -6.47 11.68 -16.30
CA TYR A 93 -6.75 10.78 -15.19
C TYR A 93 -8.16 10.17 -15.26
N GLN A 94 -9.15 10.93 -15.75
CA GLN A 94 -10.49 10.41 -15.99
C GLN A 94 -10.52 9.33 -17.08
N LYS A 95 -9.67 9.42 -18.13
CA LYS A 95 -9.50 8.33 -19.12
C LYS A 95 -9.11 7.01 -18.45
N TYR A 96 -8.37 7.06 -17.34
CA TYR A 96 -7.98 5.89 -16.55
C TYR A 96 -8.89 5.64 -15.34
N ASN A 97 -10.08 6.27 -15.30
CA ASN A 97 -11.10 6.07 -14.26
C ASN A 97 -10.65 6.45 -12.84
N PHE A 98 -9.79 7.47 -12.72
CA PHE A 98 -9.52 8.12 -11.44
C PHE A 98 -10.52 9.25 -11.19
N GLU A 99 -10.96 9.36 -9.95
CA GLU A 99 -11.88 10.39 -9.49
C GLU A 99 -11.37 11.06 -8.22
N LEU A 100 -11.75 12.33 -8.06
CA LEU A 100 -11.59 13.07 -6.82
C LEU A 100 -12.64 12.58 -5.82
N ILE A 101 -12.18 12.20 -4.64
CA ILE A 101 -13.02 11.89 -3.49
C ILE A 101 -12.83 13.02 -2.49
N GLU A 102 -13.96 13.58 -2.07
CA GLU A 102 -14.01 14.55 -0.99
C GLU A 102 -14.46 13.81 0.27
N SER A 103 -13.58 13.79 1.26
CA SER A 103 -13.82 13.23 2.59
C SER A 103 -13.86 14.39 3.59
N GLU A 104 -14.86 14.39 4.47
CA GLU A 104 -14.98 15.37 5.55
C GLU A 104 -13.78 15.29 6.51
N ASN A 105 -13.19 14.10 6.69
CA ASN A 105 -12.10 13.86 7.63
C ASN A 105 -10.70 13.88 7.02
N PHE A 106 -10.55 13.35 5.80
CA PHE A 106 -9.26 13.18 5.13
C PHE A 106 -9.01 14.24 4.05
N GLY A 107 -10.01 15.08 3.77
CA GLY A 107 -9.95 16.10 2.73
C GLY A 107 -10.07 15.48 1.33
N GLU A 108 -9.40 16.12 0.38
CA GLU A 108 -9.41 15.67 -1.01
C GLU A 108 -8.38 14.57 -1.27
N SER A 109 -8.81 13.48 -1.90
CA SER A 109 -7.93 12.41 -2.37
C SER A 109 -8.32 11.96 -3.77
N ILE A 110 -7.40 11.32 -4.48
CA ILE A 110 -7.65 10.76 -5.80
C ILE A 110 -7.63 9.25 -5.69
N SER A 111 -8.64 8.57 -6.24
CA SER A 111 -8.65 7.11 -6.26
C SER A 111 -9.23 6.55 -7.53
N TYR A 112 -8.81 5.33 -7.85
CA TYR A 112 -9.37 4.56 -8.93
C TYR A 112 -10.77 4.06 -8.58
N ASN A 113 -11.74 4.20 -9.49
CA ASN A 113 -13.15 3.94 -9.20
C ASN A 113 -13.62 2.48 -9.36
N GLY A 114 -12.68 1.57 -9.68
CA GLY A 114 -12.97 0.15 -9.83
C GLY A 114 -13.57 -0.29 -11.17
N PHE A 115 -13.60 0.58 -12.20
CA PHE A 115 -14.24 0.32 -13.49
C PHE A 115 -14.01 -1.10 -14.06
N HIS A 116 -12.76 -1.53 -14.15
CA HIS A 116 -12.41 -2.83 -14.72
C HIS A 116 -12.91 -4.01 -13.86
N PHE A 117 -12.87 -3.88 -12.54
CA PHE A 117 -13.40 -4.91 -11.63
C PHE A 117 -14.92 -5.01 -11.73
N LYS A 118 -15.63 -3.87 -11.81
CA LYS A 118 -17.08 -3.85 -12.07
C LYS A 118 -17.43 -4.56 -13.38
N LYS A 119 -16.63 -4.34 -14.42
CA LYS A 119 -16.80 -5.02 -15.71
C LYS A 119 -16.64 -6.55 -15.58
N ILE A 120 -15.63 -7.02 -14.86
CA ILE A 120 -15.44 -8.47 -14.59
C ILE A 120 -16.65 -9.04 -13.84
N ILE A 121 -17.09 -8.37 -12.77
CA ILE A 121 -18.21 -8.83 -11.94
C ILE A 121 -19.52 -8.97 -12.75
N ILE A 122 -19.77 -8.05 -13.68
CA ILE A 122 -21.01 -8.00 -14.45
C ILE A 122 -20.95 -8.91 -15.68
N GLU A 123 -19.87 -8.84 -16.46
CA GLU A 123 -19.77 -9.48 -17.77
C GLU A 123 -19.14 -10.87 -17.71
N PHE A 124 -18.34 -11.17 -16.67
CA PHE A 124 -17.59 -12.42 -16.52
C PHE A 124 -17.82 -13.08 -15.14
N PRO A 125 -19.06 -13.45 -14.79
CA PRO A 125 -19.39 -14.01 -13.47
C PRO A 125 -18.84 -15.41 -13.20
N GLU A 126 -18.21 -16.05 -14.19
CA GLU A 126 -17.52 -17.33 -14.03
C GLU A 126 -15.99 -17.18 -14.08
N SER A 127 -15.48 -15.94 -14.12
CA SER A 127 -14.05 -15.66 -14.10
C SER A 127 -13.40 -16.14 -12.80
N GLU A 128 -12.17 -16.66 -12.91
CA GLU A 128 -11.33 -16.99 -11.76
C GLU A 128 -11.00 -15.76 -10.87
N PHE A 129 -11.13 -14.54 -11.39
CA PHE A 129 -10.87 -13.29 -10.67
C PHE A 129 -12.11 -12.69 -9.99
N LEU A 130 -13.27 -13.36 -10.06
CA LEU A 130 -14.53 -12.78 -9.60
C LEU A 130 -14.49 -12.42 -8.10
N ASP A 131 -14.04 -13.34 -7.27
CA ASP A 131 -13.98 -13.16 -5.82
C ASP A 131 -12.96 -12.08 -5.45
N ASP A 132 -11.77 -12.09 -6.05
CA ASP A 132 -10.77 -11.01 -5.94
C ASP A 132 -11.38 -9.64 -6.29
N CYS A 133 -12.11 -9.54 -7.41
CA CYS A 133 -12.76 -8.30 -7.83
C CYS A 133 -13.81 -7.82 -6.82
N ILE A 134 -14.65 -8.72 -6.28
CA ILE A 134 -15.66 -8.38 -5.28
C ILE A 134 -14.99 -7.91 -3.98
N TYR A 135 -13.90 -8.57 -3.59
CA TYR A 135 -13.12 -8.17 -2.43
C TYR A 135 -12.54 -6.77 -2.62
N LEU A 136 -11.82 -6.51 -3.72
CA LEU A 136 -11.21 -5.21 -4.01
C LEU A 136 -12.25 -4.09 -4.12
N MET A 137 -13.40 -4.36 -4.76
CA MET A 137 -14.49 -3.39 -4.87
C MET A 137 -15.04 -2.96 -3.50
N HIS A 138 -15.07 -3.85 -2.51
CA HIS A 138 -15.51 -3.49 -1.16
C HIS A 138 -14.62 -2.41 -0.54
N PHE A 139 -13.30 -2.52 -0.70
CA PHE A 139 -12.36 -1.52 -0.19
C PHE A 139 -12.42 -0.24 -1.01
N ILE A 140 -12.43 -0.34 -2.34
CA ILE A 140 -12.58 0.85 -3.21
C ILE A 140 -13.84 1.66 -2.86
N GLU A 141 -14.94 1.02 -2.45
CA GLU A 141 -16.17 1.72 -2.09
C GLU A 141 -16.24 2.18 -0.63
N ASN A 142 -15.40 1.62 0.25
CA ASN A 142 -15.36 1.97 1.66
C ASN A 142 -14.21 2.92 2.02
N ASP A 143 -13.08 2.88 1.32
CA ASP A 143 -11.97 3.83 1.47
C ASP A 143 -12.41 5.26 1.10
N LYS A 144 -13.51 5.40 0.35
CA LYS A 144 -14.15 6.71 0.09
C LYS A 144 -14.95 7.25 1.27
N LYS A 145 -15.06 6.50 2.36
CA LYS A 145 -15.85 6.89 3.52
C LYS A 145 -14.90 7.35 4.60
N ASP A 146 -15.31 8.44 5.22
CA ASP A 146 -14.67 9.13 6.34
C ASP A 146 -14.23 8.24 7.52
N PHE A 147 -14.76 7.01 7.62
CA PHE A 147 -14.40 6.05 8.65
C PHE A 147 -14.65 4.60 8.19
N ILE A 148 -13.85 3.66 8.71
CA ILE A 148 -14.11 2.23 8.55
C ILE A 148 -15.04 1.76 9.68
N ASP A 149 -16.26 1.38 9.31
CA ASP A 149 -17.18 0.68 10.21
C ASP A 149 -16.77 -0.79 10.31
N LEU A 150 -16.02 -1.12 11.37
CA LEU A 150 -15.46 -2.46 11.58
C LEU A 150 -16.55 -3.54 11.69
N LYS A 151 -17.76 -3.19 12.17
CA LYS A 151 -18.89 -4.13 12.22
C LYS A 151 -19.40 -4.45 10.82
N LYS A 152 -19.48 -3.45 9.93
CA LYS A 152 -19.84 -3.66 8.52
C LYS A 152 -18.77 -4.45 7.79
N GLU A 153 -17.49 -4.11 7.97
CA GLU A 153 -16.38 -4.84 7.35
C GLU A 153 -16.38 -6.30 7.80
N LYS A 154 -16.45 -6.55 9.12
CA LYS A 154 -16.56 -7.91 9.68
C LYS A 154 -17.71 -8.69 9.05
N LYS A 155 -18.89 -8.06 8.93
CA LYS A 155 -20.08 -8.69 8.33
C LYS A 155 -19.88 -9.01 6.85
N PHE A 156 -19.22 -8.13 6.09
CA PHE A 156 -18.88 -8.39 4.70
C PHE A 156 -17.92 -9.56 4.58
N LEU A 157 -16.78 -9.51 5.27
CA LEU A 157 -15.73 -10.53 5.23
C LEU A 157 -16.25 -11.92 5.66
N SER A 158 -17.06 -11.97 6.72
CA SER A 158 -17.69 -13.23 7.16
C SER A 158 -18.61 -13.82 6.09
N LYS A 159 -19.42 -12.99 5.41
CA LYS A 159 -20.28 -13.44 4.30
C LYS A 159 -19.47 -13.81 3.06
N PHE A 160 -18.37 -13.11 2.81
CA PHE A 160 -17.47 -13.37 1.70
C PHE A 160 -16.90 -14.78 1.78
N LEU A 161 -16.36 -15.18 2.95
CA LEU A 161 -15.83 -16.55 3.15
C LEU A 161 -16.91 -17.65 3.07
N ILE A 162 -18.16 -17.34 3.43
CA ILE A 162 -19.27 -18.30 3.24
C ILE A 162 -19.58 -18.48 1.75
N LYS A 163 -19.54 -17.38 0.97
CA LYS A 163 -19.83 -17.39 -0.46
C LYS A 163 -18.68 -17.98 -1.28
N TYR A 164 -17.44 -17.70 -0.90
CA TYR A 164 -16.20 -18.10 -1.57
C TYR A 164 -15.28 -18.87 -0.60
N PRO A 165 -15.65 -20.11 -0.20
CA PRO A 165 -14.92 -20.86 0.83
C PRO A 165 -13.51 -21.31 0.43
N ASN A 166 -13.22 -21.30 -0.87
CA ASN A 166 -11.95 -21.74 -1.47
C ASN A 166 -11.14 -20.57 -2.07
N THR A 167 -11.49 -19.32 -1.75
CA THR A 167 -10.75 -18.14 -2.20
C THR A 167 -9.27 -18.21 -1.78
N ASN A 168 -8.38 -17.74 -2.66
CA ASN A 168 -6.96 -17.52 -2.36
C ASN A 168 -6.74 -16.48 -1.24
N LEU A 169 -7.74 -15.62 -0.97
CA LEU A 169 -7.69 -14.59 0.07
C LEU A 169 -8.01 -15.10 1.48
N LYS A 170 -8.32 -16.38 1.64
CA LYS A 170 -8.94 -16.91 2.87
C LYS A 170 -8.13 -16.62 4.13
N GLU A 171 -6.84 -16.94 4.10
CA GLU A 171 -5.95 -16.72 5.25
C GLU A 171 -5.85 -15.23 5.61
N ASN A 172 -5.74 -14.35 4.62
CA ASN A 172 -5.70 -12.91 4.84
C ASN A 172 -7.01 -12.39 5.47
N ILE A 173 -8.16 -12.87 4.99
CA ILE A 173 -9.47 -12.47 5.51
C ILE A 173 -9.67 -12.99 6.94
N GLU A 174 -9.29 -14.24 7.23
CA GLU A 174 -9.36 -14.82 8.57
C GLU A 174 -8.49 -14.02 9.57
N ASN A 175 -7.27 -13.66 9.17
CA ASN A 175 -6.38 -12.81 9.97
C ASN A 175 -6.99 -11.42 10.22
N LYS A 176 -7.56 -10.79 9.19
CA LYS A 176 -8.23 -9.49 9.31
C LYS A 176 -9.47 -9.57 10.21
N LEU A 177 -10.28 -10.62 10.12
CA LEU A 177 -11.42 -10.85 11.00
C LEU A 177 -11.00 -10.94 12.48
N ILE A 178 -9.89 -11.64 12.78
CA ILE A 178 -9.33 -11.73 14.14
C ILE A 178 -8.89 -10.35 14.64
N ALA A 179 -8.25 -9.54 13.79
CA ALA A 179 -7.83 -8.18 14.15
C ALA A 179 -9.05 -7.29 14.46
N ILE A 180 -10.03 -7.27 13.56
CA ILE A 180 -11.30 -6.53 13.74
C ILE A 180 -11.99 -6.94 15.05
N GLU A 181 -12.03 -8.24 15.37
CA GLU A 181 -12.64 -8.70 16.63
C GLU A 181 -11.91 -8.20 17.88
N LYS A 182 -10.58 -8.09 17.84
CA LYS A 182 -9.80 -7.54 18.96
C LYS A 182 -10.06 -6.06 19.11
N GLU A 183 -10.10 -5.30 18.01
CA GLU A 183 -10.39 -3.87 18.02
C GLU A 183 -11.78 -3.58 18.57
N ILE A 184 -12.82 -4.26 18.06
CA ILE A 184 -14.19 -4.11 18.56
C ILE A 184 -14.29 -4.44 20.06
N LYS A 185 -13.60 -5.50 20.53
CA LYS A 185 -13.57 -5.86 21.96
C LYS A 185 -12.86 -4.82 22.83
N SER A 186 -11.91 -4.08 22.27
CA SER A 186 -11.22 -2.98 22.97
C SER A 186 -12.05 -1.70 23.07
N GLY A 187 -13.23 -1.66 22.43
CA GLY A 187 -14.12 -0.49 22.41
C GLY A 187 -13.96 0.41 21.19
N ASN A 188 -13.08 0.05 20.25
CA ASN A 188 -12.87 0.76 18.99
C ASN A 188 -13.63 0.01 17.89
N ASP A 189 -14.86 0.41 17.60
CA ASP A 189 -15.69 -0.21 16.55
C ASP A 189 -15.81 0.64 15.26
N ILE A 190 -15.22 1.85 15.29
CA ILE A 190 -15.04 2.77 14.18
C ILE A 190 -13.58 3.23 14.23
N ILE A 191 -12.90 3.25 13.08
CA ILE A 191 -11.53 3.76 12.95
C ILE A 191 -11.53 5.00 12.05
N ASP A 192 -10.92 6.06 12.59
CA ASP A 192 -10.52 7.31 11.95
C ASP A 192 -9.14 7.18 11.29
#